data_AF-A0A822IUK8-F1
#
_entry.id   AF-A0A822IUK8-F1
#
_cell.length_a   1.000
_cell.length_b   1.000
_cell.length_c   1.000
_cell.angle_alpha   90.00
_cell.angle_beta   90.00
_cell.angle_gamma   90.00
#
_symmetry.space_group_name_H-M   'P 1'
#
loop_
_entity.id
_entity.type
_entity.pdbx_description
1 polymer ?
#
loop_
_entity_poly.entity_id
_entity_poly.type
_entity_poly.pdbx_seq_one_letter_code
_entity_poly.pdbx_strand_id
1 'polypeptide(L)' 'MKYTIGDAVRFKLESGDVEEGNIQFIENGNSEEIYYINSSNRWAYKISGKKIIS' A
#
# COMPACT_ATOMS: atom_id res chain seq x y z
N MET A 1 -4.50 5.36 -12.42
CA MET A 1 -3.69 4.73 -11.36
C MET A 1 -2.79 5.77 -10.75
N LYS A 2 -2.93 6.01 -9.45
CA LYS A 2 -2.11 6.99 -8.72
C LYS A 2 -0.71 6.46 -8.42
N TYR A 3 -0.59 5.14 -8.29
CA TYR A 3 0.66 4.43 -8.03
C TYR A 3 0.82 3.23 -8.96
N THR A 4 2.02 2.71 -9.05
CA THR A 4 2.44 1.60 -9.90
C THR A 4 3.26 0.57 -9.11
N ILE A 5 3.41 -0.64 -9.66
CA ILE A 5 4.25 -1.67 -9.04
C ILE A 5 5.70 -1.18 -9.01
N GLY A 6 6.35 -1.28 -7.86
CA GLY A 6 7.68 -0.77 -7.60
C GLY A 6 7.72 0.59 -6.89
N ASP A 7 6.61 1.33 -6.88
CA ASP A 7 6.56 2.62 -6.18
C ASP A 7 6.73 2.41 -4.66
N ALA A 8 7.61 3.23 -4.08
CA ALA A 8 7.75 3.37 -2.63
C ALA A 8 6.65 4.29 -2.11
N VAL A 9 5.88 3.80 -1.15
CA VAL A 9 4.73 4.50 -0.60
C VAL A 9 4.72 4.45 0.92
N ARG A 10 4.13 5.48 1.53
CA ARG A 10 3.82 5.51 2.96
C ARG A 10 2.33 5.31 3.17
N PHE A 11 1.97 4.51 4.16
CA PHE A 11 0.59 4.15 4.41
C PHE A 11 0.30 3.99 5.90
N LYS A 12 -0.97 4.21 6.28
CA LYS A 12 -1.42 4.13 7.66
C LYS A 12 -2.03 2.76 7.97
N LEU A 13 -1.56 2.12 9.03
CA LEU A 13 -2.13 0.89 9.60
C LEU A 13 -3.38 1.19 10.43
N GLU A 14 -4.17 0.15 10.74
CA GLU A 14 -5.32 0.29 11.66
C GLU A 14 -4.90 0.70 13.07
N SER A 15 -3.68 0.35 13.50
CA SER A 15 -3.11 0.81 14.77
C SER A 15 -2.88 2.33 14.81
N GLY A 16 -2.91 2.98 13.65
CA GLY A 16 -2.57 4.39 13.50
C GLY A 16 -1.11 4.64 13.11
N ASP A 17 -0.27 3.62 13.17
CA ASP A 17 1.14 3.69 12.78
C ASP A 17 1.28 3.93 11.28
N VAL A 18 2.38 4.57 10.89
CA VAL A 18 2.73 4.82 9.49
C VAL A 18 3.92 3.96 9.13
N GLU A 19 3.75 3.17 8.08
CA GLU A 19 4.76 2.28 7.52
C GLU A 19 5.15 2.74 6.11
N GLU A 20 6.32 2.28 5.65
CA GLU A 20 6.84 2.54 4.31
C GLU A 20 7.21 1.22 3.62
N GLY A 21 6.86 1.09 2.35
CA GLY A 21 7.18 -0.08 1.56
C GLY A 21 6.94 0.09 0.08
N ASN A 22 7.32 -0.94 -0.67
CA ASN A 22 7.21 -0.94 -2.13
C ASN A 22 6.00 -1.76 -2.57
N ILE A 23 5.19 -1.19 -3.47
CA ILE A 23 4.05 -1.90 -4.07
C ILE A 23 4.57 -3.09 -4.88
N GLN A 24 4.07 -4.28 -4.58
CA GLN A 24 4.40 -5.53 -5.26
C GLN A 24 3.28 -5.96 -6.22
N PHE A 25 2.04 -5.65 -5.88
CA PHE A 25 0.87 -6.00 -6.69
C PHE A 25 -0.28 -5.03 -6.46
N ILE A 26 -1.10 -4.82 -7.50
CA ILE A 26 -2.28 -3.96 -7.47
C ILE A 26 -3.48 -4.79 -7.91
N GLU A 27 -4.45 -4.96 -7.02
CA GLU A 27 -5.73 -5.58 -7.30
C GLU A 27 -6.73 -4.48 -7.67
N ASN A 28 -7.18 -4.49 -8.93
CA ASN A 28 -8.17 -3.53 -9.42
C ASN A 28 -9.58 -4.06 -9.15
N GLY A 29 -10.20 -3.58 -8.07
CA GLY A 29 -11.61 -3.84 -7.78
C GLY A 29 -12.52 -2.84 -8.49
N ASN A 30 -13.81 -3.17 -8.57
CA ASN A 30 -14.83 -2.28 -9.17
C ASN A 30 -15.04 -0.96 -8.41
N SER A 31 -14.67 -0.89 -7.13
CA SER A 31 -14.92 0.25 -6.25
C SER A 31 -13.67 0.88 -5.64
N GLU A 32 -12.57 0.14 -5.53
CA GLU A 32 -11.31 0.61 -4.97
C GLU A 32 -10.13 -0.25 -5.41
N GLU A 33 -8.97 0.38 -5.59
CA GLU A 33 -7.69 -0.30 -5.81
C GLU A 33 -7.12 -0.77 -4.47
N ILE A 34 -6.72 -2.04 -4.41
CA ILE A 34 -6.02 -2.60 -3.25
C ILE A 34 -4.56 -2.86 -3.60
N TYR A 35 -3.68 -2.42 -2.72
CA TYR A 35 -2.23 -2.43 -2.89
C TYR A 35 -1.61 -3.45 -1.94
N TYR A 36 -0.80 -4.34 -2.51
CA TYR A 36 -0.01 -5.30 -1.76
C TYR A 36 1.41 -4.75 -1.65
N ILE A 37 1.84 -4.44 -0.44
CA ILE A 37 3.05 -3.67 -0.17
C ILE A 37 3.98 -4.49 0.72
N ASN A 38 5.23 -4.65 0.31
CA ASN A 38 6.28 -5.17 1.20
C ASN A 38 6.94 -3.99 1.91
N SER A 39 6.77 -3.93 3.23
CA SER A 39 7.43 -2.92 4.06
C SER A 39 8.92 -3.21 4.21
N SER A 40 9.67 -2.13 4.43
CA SER A 40 11.08 -2.17 4.83
C SER A 40 11.34 -3.04 6.07
N ASN A 41 10.33 -3.22 6.94
CA ASN A 41 10.38 -4.08 8.12
C ASN A 41 10.22 -5.60 7.81
N ARG A 42 10.20 -5.98 6.52
CA ARG A 42 10.01 -7.35 5.99
C ARG A 42 8.61 -7.93 6.16
N TRP A 43 7.61 -7.13 6.48
CA TRP A 43 6.21 -7.57 6.50
C TRP A 43 5.52 -7.23 5.18
N ALA A 44 4.52 -8.05 4.82
CA ALA A 44 3.66 -7.82 3.68
C ALA A 44 2.29 -7.32 4.16
N TYR A 45 1.78 -6.28 3.51
CA TYR A 45 0.51 -5.64 3.86
C TYR A 45 -0.44 -5.59 2.68
N LYS A 46 -1.74 -5.74 2.96
CA LYS A 46 -2.84 -5.49 2.03
C LYS A 46 -3.54 -4.19 2.42
N ILE A 47 -3.38 -3.15 1.61
CA ILE A 47 -3.75 -1.77 1.96
C ILE A 47 -4.69 -1.19 0.90
N SER A 48 -5.78 -0.55 1.33
CA SER A 48 -6.65 0.16 0.39
C SER A 48 -6.01 1.49 -0.03
N GLY A 49 -6.20 1.92 -1.28
CA GLY A 49 -5.59 3.15 -1.80
C GLY A 49 -5.88 4.40 -0.96
N LYS A 50 -7.03 4.46 -0.27
CA LYS A 50 -7.39 5.55 0.66
C LYS A 50 -6.45 5.70 1.85
N LYS A 51 -5.70 4.65 2.21
CA LYS A 51 -4.77 4.65 3.36
C LYS A 51 -3.33 5.00 2.97
N ILE A 52 -3.04 5.11 1.67
CA ILE A 52 -1.75 5.57 1.18
C ILE A 52 -1.72 7.10 1.25
N ILE A 53 -0.78 7.62 2.02
CA ILE A 53 -0.67 9.06 2.31
C ILE A 53 0.32 9.79 1.41
N SER A 54 1.34 9.10 0.88
CA SER A 54 2.29 9.62 -0.10
C SER A 54 2.95 8.50 -0.88
#